data_AF-A0A0F9RT81-F1
#
_entry.id   AF-A0A0F9RT81-F1
#
_cell.length_a   1.000
_cell.length_b   1.000
_cell.length_c   1.000
_cell.angle_alpha   90.00
_cell.angle_beta   90.00
_cell.angle_gamma   90.00
#
_symmetry.space_group_name_H-M   'P 1'
#
loop_
_entity.id
_entity.type
_entity.pdbx_description
1 polymer ?
#
loop_
_entity_poly.entity_id
_entity_poly.type
_entity_poly.pdbx_seq_one_letter_code
_entity_poly.pdbx_strand_id
1 'polypeptide(L)'
;MVNRTMFGPTKTKYLGDIISLRTQAAAGISVRKLKSEYAGARTQSKRLRIARATQLAANRSRVMSRNVRLSRIERAEARKVNRVYDSAASTMFRSYRKPKQNIVGGTRQWPEQRRGRS
;
A
#
# COMPACT_ATOMS: atom_id res chain seq x y z
N MET A 1 12.00 14.17 15.35
CA MET A 1 10.56 14.45 15.59
C MET A 1 9.80 13.15 15.77
N VAL A 2 9.23 12.92 16.96
CA VAL A 2 8.49 11.69 17.29
C VAL A 2 7.04 11.84 16.81
N ASN A 3 6.66 10.99 15.86
CA ASN A 3 5.39 11.04 15.14
C ASN A 3 4.29 10.30 15.95
N ARG A 4 3.71 10.94 16.98
CA ARG A 4 2.56 10.39 17.72
C ARG A 4 1.26 10.60 16.93
N THR A 5 1.09 9.85 15.84
CA THR A 5 -0.22 9.69 15.19
C THR A 5 -0.99 8.52 15.82
N MET A 6 -2.33 8.57 15.82
CA MET A 6 -3.27 7.50 16.24
C MET A 6 -3.04 6.12 15.61
N PHE A 7 -2.12 6.03 14.67
CA PHE A 7 -1.66 4.81 14.03
C PHE A 7 -0.16 4.72 14.31
N GLY A 8 0.30 3.59 14.85
CA GLY A 8 1.71 3.34 15.14
C GLY A 8 2.63 3.70 13.96
N PRO A 9 3.92 3.98 14.22
CA PRO A 9 4.86 4.31 13.16
C PRO A 9 4.80 3.23 12.08
N THR A 10 4.94 3.63 10.82
CA THR A 10 5.10 2.66 9.74
C THR A 10 6.22 1.71 10.16
N LYS A 11 5.95 0.39 10.17
CA LYS A 11 6.91 -0.62 10.68
C LYS A 11 8.31 -0.51 10.06
N THR A 12 8.41 0.17 8.92
CA THR A 12 9.66 0.55 8.27
C THR A 12 9.83 2.06 8.22
N LYS A 13 10.87 2.54 8.90
CA LYS A 13 11.27 3.95 9.00
C LYS A 13 11.31 4.65 7.63
N TYR A 14 11.96 4.02 6.64
CA TYR A 14 12.12 4.60 5.29
C TYR A 14 10.79 4.93 4.59
N LEU A 15 9.75 4.11 4.74
CA LEU A 15 8.43 4.39 4.15
C LEU A 15 7.72 5.52 4.88
N GLY A 16 7.95 5.64 6.19
CA GLY A 16 7.47 6.78 6.98
C GLY A 16 8.07 8.11 6.50
N ASP A 17 9.34 8.10 6.12
CA ASP A 17 10.05 9.31 5.66
C ASP A 17 9.58 9.76 4.26
N ILE A 18 9.12 8.83 3.42
CA ILE A 18 8.59 9.14 2.09
C ILE A 18 7.16 9.71 2.16
N ILE A 19 6.35 9.27 3.12
CA ILE A 19 4.91 9.58 3.19
C ILE A 19 4.67 10.98 3.76
N SER A 20 4.14 11.88 2.93
CA SER A 20 3.64 13.18 3.36
C SER A 20 2.12 13.22 3.36
N LEU A 21 1.54 13.71 4.45
CA LEU A 21 0.09 13.93 4.62
C LEU A 21 -0.30 15.41 4.65
N ARG A 22 0.66 16.33 4.44
CA ARG A 22 0.47 17.78 4.66
C ARG A 22 -0.40 18.43 3.58
N THR A 23 -0.14 18.14 2.31
CA THR A 23 -0.83 18.75 1.16
C THR A 23 -1.01 17.74 0.04
N GLN A 24 -1.98 17.98 -0.85
CA GLN A 24 -2.19 17.15 -2.03
C GLN A 24 -0.93 17.05 -2.92
N ALA A 25 -0.22 18.16 -3.12
CA ALA A 25 0.99 18.20 -3.95
C ALA A 25 2.11 17.33 -3.36
N ALA A 26 2.37 17.45 -2.05
CA ALA A 26 3.36 16.64 -1.37
C ALA A 26 2.98 15.15 -1.38
N ALA A 27 1.69 14.84 -1.18
CA ALA A 27 1.18 13.47 -1.31
C ALA A 27 1.39 12.89 -2.72
N GLY A 28 1.20 13.70 -3.77
CA GLY A 28 1.49 13.30 -5.14
C GLY A 28 2.97 12.92 -5.36
N ILE A 29 3.90 13.73 -4.83
CA ILE A 29 5.34 13.44 -4.88
C ILE A 29 5.66 12.14 -4.12
N SER A 30 5.12 11.99 -2.91
CA SER A 30 5.26 10.76 -2.12
C SER A 30 4.77 9.53 -2.87
N VAL A 31 3.59 9.60 -3.49
CA VAL A 31 3.02 8.49 -4.27
C VAL A 31 3.87 8.14 -5.48
N ARG A 32 4.44 9.12 -6.19
CA ARG A 32 5.37 8.84 -7.31
C ARG A 32 6.58 8.03 -6.82
N LYS A 33 7.21 8.44 -5.72
CA LYS A 33 8.33 7.71 -5.11
C LYS A 33 7.93 6.29 -4.69
N LEU A 34 6.78 6.14 -4.03
CA LEU A 34 6.26 4.83 -3.62
C LEU A 34 5.96 3.91 -4.81
N LYS A 35 5.46 4.46 -5.92
CA LYS A 35 5.25 3.69 -7.16
C LYS A 35 6.57 3.21 -7.76
N SER A 36 7.60 4.06 -7.81
CA SER A 36 8.93 3.66 -8.28
C SER A 36 9.53 2.56 -7.41
N GLU A 37 9.45 2.69 -6.08
CA GLU A 37 9.89 1.65 -5.13
C GLU A 37 9.11 0.35 -5.28
N TYR A 38 7.80 0.43 -5.53
CA TYR A 38 6.95 -0.73 -5.75
C TYR A 38 7.33 -1.46 -7.04
N ALA A 39 7.57 -0.72 -8.13
CA ALA A 39 7.98 -1.29 -9.41
C ALA A 39 9.37 -1.93 -9.33
N GLY A 40 10.32 -1.27 -8.66
CA GLY A 40 11.68 -1.77 -8.44
C GLY A 40 11.80 -2.88 -7.40
N ALA A 41 10.74 -3.20 -6.67
CA ALA A 41 10.77 -4.24 -5.65
C ALA A 41 10.87 -5.64 -6.27
N ARG A 42 11.99 -6.32 -5.98
CA ARG A 42 12.27 -7.71 -6.39
C ARG A 42 11.34 -8.73 -5.73
N THR A 43 11.01 -8.54 -4.44
CA THR A 43 10.25 -9.52 -3.65
C THR A 43 8.80 -9.11 -3.48
N GLN A 44 7.91 -10.11 -3.47
CA GLN A 44 6.48 -9.93 -3.19
C GLN A 44 6.25 -9.33 -1.80
N SER A 45 7.05 -9.72 -0.81
CA SER A 45 6.99 -9.16 0.54
C SER A 45 7.30 -7.66 0.58
N LYS A 46 8.27 -7.17 -0.21
CA LYS A 46 8.57 -5.73 -0.32
C LYS A 46 7.41 -4.99 -1.00
N ARG A 47 6.85 -5.53 -2.09
CA ARG A 47 5.67 -4.96 -2.77
C ARG A 47 4.48 -4.84 -1.83
N LEU A 48 4.16 -5.90 -1.09
CA LEU A 48 3.08 -5.91 -0.11
C LEU A 48 3.30 -4.89 1.01
N ARG A 49 4.55 -4.75 1.48
CA ARG A 49 4.90 -3.78 2.52
C ARG A 49 4.67 -2.34 2.05
N ILE A 50 5.07 -2.02 0.82
CA ILE A 50 4.84 -0.70 0.21
C ILE A 50 3.34 -0.45 0.05
N ALA A 51 2.58 -1.42 -0.49
CA ALA A 51 1.13 -1.29 -0.65
C ALA A 51 0.40 -1.03 0.69
N ARG A 52 0.78 -1.76 1.74
CA ARG A 52 0.24 -1.56 3.10
C ARG A 52 0.58 -0.19 3.68
N ALA A 53 1.80 0.32 3.45
CA ALA A 53 2.18 1.66 3.90
C ALA A 53 1.39 2.75 3.16
N THR A 54 1.18 2.60 1.85
CA THR A 54 0.33 3.48 1.05
C THR A 54 -1.11 3.48 1.56
N GLN A 55 -1.65 2.31 1.90
CA GLN A 55 -3.01 2.20 2.49
C GLN A 55 -3.09 2.85 3.87
N LEU A 56 -2.06 2.70 4.70
CA LEU A 56 -2.01 3.32 6.02
C LEU A 56 -2.06 4.85 5.89
N ALA A 57 -1.34 5.42 4.92
CA ALA A 57 -1.42 6.84 4.60
C ALA A 57 -2.83 7.26 4.18
N ALA A 58 -3.48 6.48 3.30
CA ALA A 58 -4.86 6.73 2.89
C ALA A 58 -5.81 6.74 4.10
N ASN A 59 -5.70 5.75 4.99
CA ASN A 59 -6.53 5.64 6.20
C ASN A 59 -6.32 6.82 7.16
N ARG A 60 -5.07 7.24 7.36
CA ARG A 60 -4.75 8.43 8.19
C ARG A 60 -5.43 9.67 7.64
N SER A 61 -5.27 9.94 6.35
CA SER A 61 -5.90 11.10 5.70
C SER A 61 -7.43 11.01 5.72
N ARG A 62 -8.00 9.80 5.62
CA ARG A 62 -9.44 9.60 5.77
C ARG A 62 -9.93 10.01 7.16
N VAL A 63 -9.22 9.60 8.21
CA VAL A 63 -9.56 10.00 9.59
C VAL A 63 -9.43 11.51 9.76
N MET A 64 -8.33 12.11 9.28
CA MET A 64 -8.15 13.57 9.31
C MET A 64 -9.31 14.30 8.59
N SER A 65 -9.74 13.81 7.43
CA SER A 65 -10.83 14.43 6.68
C SER A 65 -12.19 14.44 7.38
N ARG A 66 -12.37 13.57 8.37
CA ARG A 66 -13.60 13.41 9.17
C ARG A 66 -13.48 14.04 10.56
N ASN A 67 -12.28 14.48 10.96
CA ASN A 67 -12.06 15.04 12.27
C ASN A 67 -12.70 16.43 12.39
N VAL A 68 -13.75 16.55 13.19
CA VAL A 68 -14.50 17.79 13.41
C VAL A 68 -13.65 18.90 14.05
N ARG A 69 -12.55 18.55 14.73
CA ARG A 69 -11.61 19.51 15.32
C ARG A 69 -10.75 20.23 14.29
N LEU A 70 -10.68 19.72 13.05
CA LEU A 70 -9.95 20.36 11.95
C LEU A 70 -10.87 21.30 11.17
N SER A 71 -10.28 22.39 10.68
CA SER A 71 -10.99 23.36 9.85
C SER A 71 -11.56 22.71 8.59
N ARG A 72 -12.57 23.35 7.98
CA ARG A 72 -13.17 22.87 6.73
C ARG A 72 -12.13 22.75 5.62
N ILE A 73 -11.16 23.67 5.58
CA ILE A 73 -10.07 23.71 4.59
C ILE A 73 -9.13 22.52 4.80
N GLU A 74 -8.65 22.31 6.03
CA GLU A 74 -7.77 21.17 6.33
C GLU A 74 -8.46 19.83 6.08
N ARG A 75 -9.75 19.71 6.40
CA ARG A 75 -10.55 18.52 6.07
C ARG A 75 -10.64 18.32 4.55
N ALA A 76 -10.83 19.39 3.78
CA ALA A 76 -10.87 19.31 2.32
C ALA A 76 -9.52 18.87 1.73
N GLU A 77 -8.41 19.41 2.24
CA GLU A 77 -7.06 18.98 1.87
C GLU A 77 -6.81 17.51 2.24
N ALA A 78 -7.21 17.09 3.44
CA ALA A 78 -7.10 15.69 3.85
C ALA A 78 -7.92 14.75 2.95
N ARG A 79 -9.09 15.17 2.43
CA ARG A 79 -9.84 14.38 1.42
C ARG A 79 -9.06 14.25 0.12
N LYS A 80 -8.45 15.33 -0.37
CA LYS A 80 -7.63 15.30 -1.58
C LYS A 80 -6.44 14.35 -1.42
N VAL A 81 -5.74 14.45 -0.29
CA VAL A 81 -4.64 13.54 0.06
C VAL A 81 -5.11 12.09 0.13
N ASN A 82 -6.25 11.83 0.80
CA ASN A 82 -6.84 10.49 0.88
C ASN A 82 -7.08 9.91 -0.52
N ARG A 83 -7.72 10.65 -1.44
CA ARG A 83 -7.97 10.19 -2.81
C ARG A 83 -6.69 9.80 -3.55
N VAL A 84 -5.61 10.56 -3.39
CA VAL A 84 -4.31 10.29 -4.02
C VAL A 84 -3.70 8.98 -3.51
N TYR A 85 -3.70 8.76 -2.19
CA TYR A 85 -3.14 7.52 -1.63
C TYR A 85 -4.05 6.31 -1.84
N ASP A 86 -5.36 6.48 -1.76
CA ASP A 86 -6.34 5.40 -1.89
C ASP A 86 -6.35 4.80 -3.31
N SER A 87 -6.33 5.65 -4.34
CA SER A 87 -6.18 5.23 -5.73
C SER A 87 -4.84 4.51 -5.99
N ALA A 88 -3.75 5.01 -5.41
CA ALA A 88 -2.44 4.40 -5.52
C ALA A 88 -2.38 3.03 -4.83
N ALA A 89 -2.89 2.92 -3.60
CA ALA A 89 -2.95 1.68 -2.84
C ALA A 89 -3.79 0.63 -3.57
N SER A 90 -4.96 1.01 -4.07
CA SER A 90 -5.84 0.13 -4.84
C SER A 90 -5.14 -0.44 -6.08
N THR A 91 -4.40 0.40 -6.81
CA THR A 91 -3.61 -0.04 -7.98
C THR A 91 -2.51 -1.03 -7.57
N MET A 92 -1.77 -0.75 -6.49
CA MET A 92 -0.71 -1.63 -5.98
C MET A 92 -1.27 -2.97 -5.50
N PHE A 93 -2.41 -2.98 -4.81
CA PHE A 93 -3.06 -4.23 -4.39
C PHE A 93 -3.64 -5.01 -5.56
N ARG A 94 -4.20 -4.34 -6.57
CA ARG A 94 -4.67 -5.00 -7.80
C ARG A 94 -3.53 -5.70 -8.53
N SER A 95 -2.38 -5.02 -8.65
CA SER A 95 -1.17 -5.62 -9.24
C SER A 95 -0.60 -6.77 -8.41
N TYR A 96 -0.77 -6.74 -7.10
CA TYR A 96 -0.34 -7.82 -6.19
C TYR A 96 -1.29 -9.03 -6.22
N ARG A 97 -2.61 -8.79 -6.29
CA ARG A 97 -3.65 -9.83 -6.24
C ARG A 97 -3.75 -10.63 -7.53
N LYS A 98 -3.32 -10.11 -8.69
CA LYS A 98 -3.31 -10.89 -9.93
C LYS A 98 -2.43 -12.14 -9.73
N PRO A 99 -2.99 -13.37 -9.80
CA PRO A 99 -2.16 -14.57 -9.87
C PRO A 99 -1.29 -14.49 -11.13
N LYS A 100 -0.07 -15.04 -11.09
CA LYS A 100 0.77 -15.21 -12.27
C LYS A 100 0.03 -16.09 -13.31
N GLN A 101 -0.78 -15.50 -14.18
CA GLN A 101 -1.16 -16.14 -15.43
C GLN A 101 0.04 -16.03 -16.38
N ASN A 102 0.99 -16.97 -16.22
CA ASN A 102 1.96 -17.48 -17.20
C ASN A 102 3.19 -18.06 -16.49
N ILE A 103 3.12 -19.35 -16.19
CA ILE A 103 4.21 -20.27 -16.54
C ILE A 103 3.54 -21.35 -17.39
N VAL A 104 3.66 -21.21 -18.70
CA VAL A 104 3.41 -22.28 -19.67
C VAL A 104 4.51 -23.33 -19.44
N GLY A 105 4.13 -24.62 -19.37
CA GLY A 105 5.04 -25.75 -19.51
C GLY A 105 5.75 -26.20 -18.22
N GLY A 106 5.09 -27.04 -17.44
CA GLY A 106 5.73 -27.72 -16.30
C GLY A 106 4.73 -28.62 -15.61
N THR A 107 4.46 -29.77 -16.21
CA THR A 107 3.73 -30.89 -15.61
C THR A 107 4.27 -31.17 -14.21
N ARG A 108 3.61 -30.64 -13.19
CA ARG A 108 3.69 -31.20 -11.84
C ARG A 108 2.63 -32.29 -11.79
N GLN A 109 2.99 -33.48 -12.26
CA GLN A 109 2.23 -34.69 -11.97
C GLN A 109 2.06 -34.73 -10.44
N TRP A 110 0.81 -34.65 -10.00
CA TRP A 110 0.47 -35.01 -8.65
C TRP A 110 0.78 -36.51 -8.52
N PRO A 111 1.54 -36.95 -7.49
CA PRO A 111 1.70 -38.37 -7.27
C PRO A 111 0.33 -38.89 -6.85
N GLU A 112 -0.34 -39.50 -7.82
CA GLU A 112 -1.47 -40.38 -7.63
C GLU A 112 -1.05 -41.39 -6.56
N GLN A 113 -1.63 -41.23 -5.37
CA GLN A 113 -1.35 -42.13 -4.25
C GLN A 113 -1.79 -43.52 -4.69
N ARG A 114 -0.80 -44.34 -5.06
CA ARG A 114 -0.90 -45.80 -5.01
C ARG A 114 -1.37 -46.18 -3.60
N ARG A 115 -2.66 -46.47 -3.47
CA ARG A 115 -3.17 -47.44 -2.51
C ARG A 115 -3.97 -48.48 -3.26
N GLY A 116 -3.21 -49.35 -3.94
CA GLY A 116 -3.57 -50.75 -4.05
C GLY A 116 -2.78 -51.53 -3.00
N ARG A 117 -3.40 -52.60 -2.49
CA ARG A 117 -3.04 -53.53 -1.39
C ARG A 117 -3.63 -53.13 -0.04
N SER A 118 -4.41 -53.97 0.62
CA SER A 118 -4.77 -55.39 0.42
C SER A 118 -6.07 -55.69 1.13
#